data_AF-H0EPG6-F1
#
_entry.id   AF-H0EPG6-F1
#
_cell.length_a   1.000
_cell.length_b   1.000
_cell.length_c   1.000
_cell.angle_alpha   90.00
_cell.angle_beta   90.00
_cell.angle_gamma   90.00
#
_symmetry.space_group_name_H-M   'P 1'
#
loop_
_entity.id
_entity.type
_entity.pdbx_description
1 polymer ?
#
loop_
_entity_poly.entity_id
_entity_poly.type
_entity_poly.pdbx_seq_one_letter_code
_entity_poly.pdbx_strand_id
1 'polypeptide(L)'
;MYRVLVGIGTFLLMISVVLLGNCDFPMQAAIGGSYIALNGAFWLISLLGKDAFWDMSVYECTDITPSDAAFAEESHPPDVEGIASYTRSLWYAIRETGGETAWARISGAAPQTKEWRDWLTEAGEKAKVSERYWPAVERRGVLIGTADPAINDEMK
;
A
#
# COMPACT_ATOMS: atom_id res chain seq x y z
N MET A 1 -8.79 33.44 10.07
CA MET A 1 -8.72 33.13 8.62
C MET A 1 -10.03 32.59 8.05
N TYR A 2 -10.64 31.52 8.59
CA TYR A 2 -11.90 30.95 8.07
C TYR A 2 -13.05 31.96 7.88
N ARG A 3 -13.33 32.81 8.88
CA ARG A 3 -14.40 33.84 8.78
C ARG A 3 -14.16 34.88 7.67
N VAL A 4 -12.90 35.19 7.39
CA VAL A 4 -12.52 36.11 6.30
C VAL A 4 -12.74 35.45 4.94
N LEU A 5 -12.38 34.18 4.80
CA LEU A 5 -12.66 33.41 3.58
C LEU A 5 -14.16 33.26 3.32
N VAL A 6 -14.96 32.99 4.36
CA VAL A 6 -16.43 32.92 4.23
C VAL A 6 -17.03 34.28 3.83
N GLY A 7 -16.52 35.38 4.41
CA GLY A 7 -16.92 36.74 4.04
C GLY A 7 -16.60 37.07 2.58
N ILE A 8 -15.38 36.78 2.13
CA ILE A 8 -14.96 36.98 0.73
C ILE A 8 -15.79 36.10 -0.21
N GLY A 9 -16.05 34.85 0.16
CA GLY A 9 -16.87 33.92 -0.63
C GLY A 9 -18.30 34.43 -0.82
N THR A 10 -18.94 34.92 0.25
CA THR A 10 -20.31 35.45 0.17
C THR A 10 -20.37 36.71 -0.71
N PHE A 11 -19.37 37.59 -0.59
CA PHE A 11 -19.29 38.80 -1.40
C PHE A 11 -19.08 38.50 -2.89
N LEU A 12 -18.17 37.60 -3.22
CA LEU A 12 -17.94 37.16 -4.61
C LEU A 12 -19.20 36.49 -5.19
N LEU A 13 -19.89 35.65 -4.40
CA LEU A 13 -21.16 35.03 -4.83
C LEU A 13 -22.24 36.08 -5.14
N MET A 14 -22.40 37.13 -4.32
CA MET A 14 -23.36 38.19 -4.61
C MET A 14 -23.00 38.95 -5.90
N ILE A 15 -21.73 39.27 -6.12
CA ILE A 15 -21.26 39.94 -7.35
C ILE A 15 -21.52 39.07 -8.59
N SER A 16 -21.19 37.78 -8.51
CA SER A 16 -21.42 36.84 -9.62
C SER A 16 -22.89 36.74 -9.99
N VAL A 17 -23.80 36.70 -9.00
CA VAL A 17 -25.26 36.63 -9.26
C VAL A 17 -25.77 37.91 -9.92
N VAL A 18 -25.30 39.09 -9.50
CA VAL A 18 -25.69 40.38 -10.10
C VAL A 18 -25.16 40.51 -11.53
N LEU A 19 -23.91 40.14 -11.78
CA LEU A 19 -23.32 40.17 -13.13
C LEU A 19 -24.02 39.18 -14.06
N LEU A 20 -24.34 37.98 -13.57
CA LEU A 20 -25.02 36.95 -14.36
C LEU A 20 -26.47 37.34 -14.68
N GLY A 21 -27.16 38.03 -13.77
CA GLY A 21 -28.50 38.57 -13.99
C GLY A 21 -28.56 39.75 -14.96
N ASN A 22 -27.43 40.38 -15.27
CA ASN A 22 -27.29 41.47 -16.24
C ASN A 22 -26.65 41.00 -17.56
N CYS A 23 -26.19 39.75 -17.64
CA CYS A 23 -25.70 39.18 -18.89
C CYS A 23 -26.86 38.76 -19.79
N ASP A 24 -26.66 38.89 -21.10
CA ASP A 24 -27.60 38.37 -22.08
C ASP A 24 -27.83 36.87 -21.87
N PHE A 25 -29.10 36.47 -21.95
CA PHE A 25 -29.58 35.10 -21.81
C PHE A 25 -28.69 34.01 -22.47
N PRO A 26 -28.18 34.18 -23.72
CA PRO A 26 -27.26 33.21 -24.32
C PRO A 26 -25.96 32.96 -23.53
N MET A 27 -25.37 33.98 -22.92
CA MET A 27 -24.12 33.84 -22.15
C MET A 27 -24.37 33.12 -20.82
N GLN A 28 -25.49 33.42 -20.16
CA GLN A 28 -25.91 32.74 -18.92
C GLN A 28 -26.22 31.25 -19.18
N ALA A 29 -26.91 30.95 -20.28
CA ALA A 29 -27.17 29.58 -20.70
C ALA A 29 -25.89 28.82 -21.06
N ALA A 30 -24.91 29.46 -21.70
CA ALA A 30 -23.63 28.83 -22.04
C ALA A 30 -22.82 28.44 -20.79
N ILE A 31 -22.72 29.33 -19.79
CA ILE A 31 -21.98 29.06 -18.54
C ILE A 31 -22.70 28.01 -17.70
N GLY A 32 -24.02 28.16 -17.51
CA GLY A 32 -24.83 27.19 -16.76
C GLY A 32 -24.84 25.81 -17.42
N GLY A 33 -25.00 25.76 -18.74
CA GLY A 33 -24.95 24.53 -19.54
C GLY A 33 -23.59 23.85 -19.45
N SER A 34 -22.49 24.59 -19.51
CA SER A 34 -21.14 24.04 -19.35
C SER A 34 -20.93 23.44 -17.97
N TYR A 35 -21.41 24.09 -16.90
CA TYR A 35 -21.30 23.56 -15.54
C TYR A 35 -22.10 22.27 -15.34
N ILE A 36 -23.33 22.22 -15.89
CA ILE A 36 -24.18 21.01 -15.86
C ILE A 36 -23.54 19.88 -16.66
N ALA A 37 -23.03 20.17 -17.86
CA ALA A 37 -22.37 19.18 -18.71
C ALA A 37 -21.09 18.62 -18.06
N LEU A 38 -20.24 19.47 -17.49
CA LEU A 38 -19.02 19.07 -16.80
C LEU A 38 -19.31 18.25 -15.54
N ASN A 39 -20.31 18.65 -14.74
CA ASN A 39 -20.74 17.85 -13.59
C ASN A 39 -21.31 16.50 -14.05
N GLY A 40 -22.15 16.48 -15.09
CA GLY A 40 -22.70 15.25 -15.65
C GLY A 40 -21.59 14.30 -16.12
N ALA A 41 -20.57 14.81 -16.82
CA ALA A 41 -19.42 14.03 -17.24
C ALA A 41 -18.62 13.45 -16.06
N PHE A 42 -18.41 14.24 -15.00
CA PHE A 42 -17.75 13.76 -13.78
C PHE A 42 -18.52 12.61 -13.12
N TRP A 43 -19.85 12.75 -13.02
CA TRP A 43 -20.73 11.69 -12.50
C TRP A 43 -20.72 10.45 -13.40
N LEU A 44 -20.71 10.61 -14.73
CA LEU A 44 -20.61 9.50 -15.69
C LEU A 44 -19.28 8.75 -15.58
N ILE A 45 -18.16 9.46 -15.45
CA ILE A 45 -16.84 8.84 -15.25
C ILE A 45 -16.80 8.10 -13.90
N SER A 46 -17.47 8.62 -12.88
CA SER A 46 -17.58 7.97 -11.57
C SER A 46 -18.46 6.71 -11.59
N LEU A 47 -19.36 6.61 -12.57
CA LEU A 47 -20.20 5.43 -12.84
C LEU A 47 -19.50 4.40 -13.75
N LEU A 48 -18.42 4.78 -14.43
CA LEU A 48 -17.57 3.81 -15.12
C LEU A 48 -16.97 2.86 -14.07
N GLY A 49 -17.20 1.57 -14.25
CA GLY A 49 -16.67 0.55 -13.35
C GLY A 49 -15.15 0.67 -13.24
N LYS A 50 -14.62 0.54 -12.01
CA LYS A 50 -13.17 0.52 -11.75
C LYS A 50 -12.48 -0.58 -12.57
N ASP A 51 -13.23 -1.62 -12.93
CA ASP A 51 -12.76 -2.79 -13.69
C ASP A 51 -12.32 -2.43 -15.12
N ALA A 52 -12.87 -1.35 -15.70
CA ALA A 52 -12.46 -0.87 -17.03
C ALA A 52 -11.09 -0.15 -17.01
N PHE A 53 -10.67 0.35 -15.85
CA PHE A 53 -9.36 0.99 -15.69
C PHE A 53 -8.23 -0.01 -15.45
N TRP A 54 -8.56 -1.25 -15.05
CA TRP A 54 -7.60 -2.29 -14.67
C TRP A 54 -7.71 -3.50 -15.59
N ASP A 55 -7.76 -3.28 -16.91
CA ASP A 55 -7.63 -4.35 -17.87
C ASP A 55 -6.17 -4.83 -17.92
N MET A 56 -5.88 -5.91 -17.19
CA MET A 56 -4.55 -6.55 -17.18
C MET A 56 -4.37 -7.57 -18.30
N SER A 57 -5.30 -7.66 -19.28
CA SER A 57 -5.23 -8.64 -20.38
C SER A 57 -4.00 -8.50 -21.28
N VAL A 58 -3.30 -7.37 -21.23
CA VAL A 58 -2.04 -7.12 -21.95
C VAL A 58 -0.85 -7.82 -21.29
N TYR A 59 -0.95 -8.20 -20.02
CA TYR A 59 0.14 -8.83 -19.28
C TYR A 59 0.03 -10.36 -19.33
N GLU A 60 1.06 -11.00 -19.89
CA GLU A 60 1.24 -12.45 -19.80
C GLU A 60 1.90 -12.79 -18.45
N CYS A 61 1.09 -13.14 -17.46
CA CYS A 61 1.59 -13.59 -16.17
C CYS A 61 2.03 -15.06 -16.26
N THR A 62 3.34 -15.30 -16.14
CA THR A 62 3.91 -16.64 -16.02
C THR A 62 4.27 -16.93 -14.58
N ASP A 63 3.81 -18.08 -14.07
CA ASP A 63 4.22 -18.54 -12.75
C ASP A 63 5.63 -19.14 -12.83
N ILE A 64 6.58 -18.43 -12.24
CA ILE A 64 7.99 -18.85 -12.15
C ILE A 64 8.34 -19.36 -10.76
N THR A 65 7.34 -19.63 -9.91
CA THR A 65 7.54 -19.99 -8.51
C THR A 65 8.34 -21.29 -8.43
N PRO A 66 9.54 -21.26 -7.83
CA PRO A 66 10.34 -22.46 -7.67
C PRO A 66 9.70 -23.38 -6.61
N SER A 67 9.94 -24.69 -6.73
CA SER A 67 9.27 -25.72 -5.91
C SER A 67 9.52 -25.58 -4.40
N ASP A 68 10.58 -24.89 -4.00
CA ASP A 68 10.92 -24.61 -2.60
C ASP A 68 10.09 -23.46 -1.98
N ALA A 69 9.47 -22.62 -2.81
CA ALA A 69 8.53 -21.57 -2.40
C ALA A 69 7.08 -21.85 -2.79
N ALA A 70 6.83 -22.93 -3.54
CA ALA A 70 5.49 -23.40 -3.81
C ALA A 70 4.80 -23.81 -2.50
N PHE A 71 3.49 -23.58 -2.41
CA PHE A 71 2.66 -23.93 -1.25
C PHE A 71 3.15 -23.32 0.07
N ALA A 72 3.61 -22.05 0.03
CA ALA A 72 4.09 -21.35 1.22
C ALA A 72 3.04 -21.19 2.33
N GLU A 73 1.76 -21.33 1.99
CA GLU A 73 0.61 -21.37 2.90
C GLU A 73 0.51 -22.69 3.69
N GLU A 74 1.13 -23.76 3.21
CA GLU A 74 1.10 -25.06 3.87
C GLU A 74 2.25 -25.19 4.88
N SER A 75 1.95 -25.88 5.99
CA SER A 75 2.95 -26.22 6.99
C SER A 75 3.54 -27.59 6.68
N HIS A 76 4.86 -27.64 6.55
CA HIS A 76 5.64 -28.85 6.31
C HIS A 76 6.58 -29.09 7.51
N PRO A 77 6.09 -29.67 8.63
CA PRO A 77 6.91 -30.02 9.79
C PRO A 77 8.04 -31.01 9.41
N PRO A 78 9.18 -31.03 10.13
CA PRO A 78 9.27 -30.92 11.60
C PRO A 78 9.81 -29.60 12.17
N ASP A 79 10.38 -28.73 11.35
CA ASP A 79 11.10 -27.52 11.77
C ASP A 79 10.20 -26.28 11.78
N VAL A 80 10.62 -25.25 12.52
CA VAL A 80 9.85 -24.00 12.66
C VAL A 80 9.84 -23.17 11.37
N GLU A 81 10.81 -23.36 10.48
CA GLU A 81 10.83 -22.75 9.14
C GLU A 81 9.80 -23.43 8.21
N GLY A 82 9.53 -24.72 8.43
CA GLY A 82 8.47 -25.46 7.75
C GLY A 82 7.05 -25.02 8.13
N ILE A 83 6.86 -24.30 9.24
CA ILE A 83 5.54 -23.83 9.68
C ILE A 83 5.15 -22.57 8.89
N ALA A 84 3.94 -22.56 8.33
CA ALA A 84 3.39 -21.38 7.66
C ALA A 84 3.33 -20.20 8.63
N SER A 85 4.09 -19.15 8.34
CA SER A 85 4.20 -17.97 9.20
C SER A 85 4.42 -16.71 8.39
N TYR A 86 3.98 -15.58 8.95
CA TYR A 86 4.17 -14.26 8.32
C TYR A 86 5.65 -14.00 7.98
N THR A 87 6.57 -14.34 8.88
CA THR A 87 8.01 -14.14 8.69
C THR A 87 8.55 -14.99 7.55
N ARG A 88 8.08 -16.24 7.39
CA ARG A 88 8.45 -17.12 6.27
C ARG A 88 7.99 -16.55 4.93
N SER A 89 6.72 -16.13 4.83
CA SER A 89 6.19 -15.54 3.59
C SER A 89 6.91 -14.24 3.22
N LEU A 90 7.23 -13.41 4.22
CA LEU A 90 7.99 -12.19 4.03
C LEU A 90 9.41 -12.47 3.52
N TRP A 91 10.07 -13.50 4.06
CA TRP A 91 11.38 -13.95 3.59
C TRP A 91 11.34 -14.37 2.11
N TYR A 92 10.36 -15.18 1.70
CA TYR A 92 10.21 -15.58 0.30
C TYR A 92 10.03 -14.37 -0.61
N ALA A 93 9.19 -13.40 -0.24
CA ALA A 93 9.03 -12.16 -1.01
C ALA A 93 10.33 -11.36 -1.14
N ILE A 94 11.12 -11.23 -0.06
CA ILE A 94 12.41 -10.54 -0.08
C ILE A 94 13.42 -11.27 -0.97
N ARG A 95 13.41 -12.60 -0.94
CA ARG A 95 14.28 -13.45 -1.76
C ARG A 95 13.96 -13.31 -3.24
N GLU A 96 12.69 -13.42 -3.62
CA GLU A 96 12.27 -13.32 -5.04
C GLU A 96 12.44 -11.89 -5.60
N THR A 97 12.46 -10.87 -4.75
CA THR A 97 12.77 -9.48 -5.15
C THR A 97 14.27 -9.18 -5.21
N GLY A 98 15.15 -10.17 -5.02
CA GLY A 98 16.61 -10.00 -5.10
C GLY A 98 17.22 -9.29 -3.88
N GLY A 99 16.54 -9.29 -2.73
CA GLY A 99 17.01 -8.67 -1.50
C GLY A 99 16.61 -7.22 -1.32
N GLU A 100 15.62 -6.74 -2.07
CA GLU A 100 15.00 -5.43 -1.84
C GLU A 100 14.06 -5.49 -0.62
N THR A 101 14.30 -4.63 0.35
CA THR A 101 13.52 -4.58 1.61
C THR A 101 12.90 -3.22 1.88
N ALA A 102 13.21 -2.21 1.04
CA ALA A 102 12.67 -0.87 1.16
C ALA A 102 11.15 -0.85 1.02
N TRP A 103 10.59 -1.68 0.13
CA TRP A 103 9.15 -1.79 -0.07
C TRP A 103 8.44 -2.24 1.23
N ALA A 104 9.00 -3.20 1.97
CA ALA A 104 8.41 -3.72 3.20
C ALA A 104 8.37 -2.66 4.31
N ARG A 105 9.34 -1.74 4.29
CA ARG A 105 9.39 -0.59 5.22
C ARG A 105 8.43 0.52 4.81
N ILE A 106 8.33 0.83 3.52
CA ILE A 106 7.51 1.94 3.00
C ILE A 106 6.03 1.59 3.07
N SER A 107 5.66 0.35 2.73
CA SER A 107 4.26 -0.11 2.75
C SER A 107 3.72 -0.34 4.17
N GLY A 108 4.59 -0.36 5.18
CA GLY A 108 4.23 -0.79 6.53
C GLY A 108 3.98 -2.29 6.63
N ALA A 109 4.46 -3.09 5.66
CA ALA A 109 4.34 -4.54 5.72
C ALA A 109 5.00 -5.08 6.99
N ALA A 110 6.18 -4.56 7.37
CA ALA A 110 6.89 -4.94 8.60
C ALA A 110 6.81 -3.84 9.69
N PRO A 111 6.78 -4.21 11.00
CA PRO A 111 6.84 -3.24 12.10
C PRO A 111 8.11 -2.38 12.06
N GLN A 112 8.01 -1.11 12.45
CA GLN A 112 9.12 -0.13 12.41
C GLN A 112 10.04 -0.20 13.64
N THR A 113 10.13 -1.36 14.31
CA THR A 113 10.99 -1.54 15.48
C THR A 113 12.44 -1.76 15.06
N LYS A 114 13.39 -1.61 15.99
CA LYS A 114 14.81 -1.76 15.67
C LYS A 114 15.12 -3.20 15.23
N GLU A 115 14.53 -4.17 15.91
CA GLU A 115 14.72 -5.60 15.71
C GLU A 115 14.25 -6.02 14.30
N TRP A 116 13.10 -5.50 13.87
CA TRP A 116 12.58 -5.73 12.52
C TRP A 116 13.44 -5.06 11.45
N ARG A 117 14.01 -3.87 11.72
CA ARG A 117 14.96 -3.24 10.79
C ARG A 117 16.25 -4.05 10.65
N ASP A 118 16.77 -4.56 11.76
CA ASP A 118 17.97 -5.40 11.78
C ASP A 118 17.71 -6.71 11.03
N TRP A 119 16.57 -7.37 11.29
CA TRP A 119 16.15 -8.58 10.58
C TRP A 119 15.97 -8.34 9.08
N LEU A 120 15.31 -7.24 8.67
CA LEU A 120 15.15 -6.90 7.25
C LEU A 120 16.51 -6.63 6.58
N THR A 121 17.46 -6.05 7.29
CA THR A 121 18.81 -5.81 6.76
C THR A 121 19.52 -7.14 6.52
N GLU A 122 19.51 -8.05 7.51
CA GLU A 122 20.10 -9.39 7.39
C GLU A 122 19.42 -10.21 6.27
N ALA A 123 18.09 -10.17 6.20
CA ALA A 123 17.31 -10.83 5.15
C ALA A 123 17.71 -10.31 3.75
N GLY A 124 17.83 -9.00 3.58
CA GLY A 124 18.24 -8.40 2.31
C GLY A 124 19.66 -8.82 1.90
N GLU A 125 20.60 -8.88 2.84
CA GLU A 125 21.98 -9.34 2.60
C GLU A 125 22.03 -10.82 2.19
N LYS A 126 21.24 -11.66 2.88
CA LYS A 126 21.14 -13.10 2.61
C LYS A 126 20.49 -13.42 1.28
N ALA A 127 19.46 -12.66 0.91
CA ALA A 127 18.83 -12.75 -0.40
C ALA A 127 19.80 -12.36 -1.54
N LYS A 128 20.65 -11.33 -1.35
CA LYS A 128 21.65 -10.91 -2.35
C LYS A 128 22.71 -11.97 -2.65
N VAL A 129 23.07 -12.79 -1.67
CA VAL A 129 23.99 -13.93 -1.86
C VAL A 129 23.29 -15.21 -2.33
N SER A 130 22.00 -15.13 -2.70
CA SER A 130 21.18 -16.26 -3.15
C SER A 130 21.09 -17.41 -2.13
N GLU A 131 21.22 -17.11 -0.83
CA GLU A 131 21.13 -18.11 0.23
C GLU A 131 19.66 -18.50 0.45
N ARG A 132 19.22 -19.61 -0.15
CA ARG A 132 17.80 -20.03 -0.13
C ARG A 132 17.32 -20.56 1.22
N TYR A 133 18.21 -21.18 2.00
CA TYR A 133 17.91 -21.90 3.24
C TYR A 133 18.29 -21.11 4.50
N TRP A 134 18.28 -19.78 4.45
CA TRP A 134 18.52 -18.96 5.63
C TRP A 134 17.35 -19.11 6.62
N PRO A 135 17.61 -19.43 7.91
CA PRO A 135 16.56 -19.71 8.90
C PRO A 135 15.88 -18.42 9.38
N ALA A 136 14.98 -17.90 8.55
CA ALA A 136 14.41 -16.57 8.69
C ALA A 136 13.49 -16.43 9.91
N VAL A 137 12.70 -17.47 10.22
CA VAL A 137 11.78 -17.52 11.37
C VAL A 137 12.54 -17.65 12.68
N GLU A 138 13.56 -18.51 12.75
CA GLU A 138 14.42 -18.66 13.94
C GLU A 138 15.20 -17.37 14.22
N ARG A 139 15.79 -16.75 13.18
CA ARG A 139 16.53 -15.48 13.34
C ARG A 139 15.63 -14.36 13.84
N ARG A 140 14.38 -14.31 13.38
CA ARG A 140 13.36 -13.41 13.93
C ARG A 140 13.08 -13.72 15.39
N GLY A 141 12.98 -14.99 15.76
CA GLY A 141 12.85 -15.44 17.15
C GLY A 141 13.99 -14.97 18.05
N VAL A 142 15.24 -15.05 17.58
CA VAL A 142 16.42 -14.59 18.33
C VAL A 142 16.43 -13.06 18.51
N LEU A 143 16.18 -12.30 17.44
CA LEU A 143 16.23 -10.83 17.46
C LEU A 143 15.09 -10.20 18.27
N ILE A 144 13.92 -10.82 18.26
CA ILE A 144 12.75 -10.32 18.98
C ILE A 144 12.69 -10.90 20.40
N GLY A 145 13.08 -12.16 20.59
CA GLY A 145 13.11 -12.81 21.91
C GLY A 145 14.17 -12.24 22.85
N THR A 146 15.21 -11.57 22.33
CA THR A 146 16.17 -10.82 23.16
C THR A 146 15.65 -9.45 23.61
N ALA A 147 14.57 -8.95 23.02
CA ALA A 147 13.97 -7.65 23.33
C ALA A 147 12.77 -7.73 24.28
N ASP A 148 12.36 -8.92 24.72
CA ASP A 148 11.28 -9.09 25.69
C ASP A 148 11.82 -9.42 27.10
N PRO A 149 12.19 -8.41 27.91
CA PRO A 149 12.58 -8.62 29.29
C PRO A 149 11.42 -9.11 30.19
N ALA A 150 10.17 -9.18 29.69
CA ALA A 150 9.03 -9.64 30.50
C ALA A 150 8.90 -11.16 30.57
N ILE A 151 9.41 -11.91 29.58
CA ILE A 151 9.30 -13.39 29.56
C ILE A 151 10.34 -14.05 30.47
N ASN A 152 11.48 -13.39 30.73
CA ASN A 152 12.57 -13.96 31.55
C ASN A 152 12.27 -13.97 33.06
N ASP A 153 11.20 -13.31 33.51
CA ASP A 153 10.80 -13.24 34.92
C ASP A 153 9.73 -14.29 35.29
N GLU A 154 9.11 -14.96 34.31
CA GLU A 154 8.16 -16.07 34.56
C GLU A 154 8.81 -17.46 34.63
N MET A 155 10.13 -17.54 34.40
CA MET A 155 10.92 -18.78 34.44
C MET A 155 11.96 -18.84 35.58
N LYS A 156 11.76 -18.05 36.64
CA LYS A 156 12.53 -18.12 37.89
C LYS A 156 11.64 -18.37 39.08
#